data_AF-A0A357Y5D4-F1
#
_entry.id   AF-A0A357Y5D4-F1
#
_cell.length_a   1.000
_cell.length_b   1.000
_cell.length_c   1.000
_cell.angle_alpha   90.00
_cell.angle_beta   90.00
_cell.angle_gamma   90.00
#
_symmetry.space_group_name_H-M   'P 1'
#
loop_
_entity.id
_entity.type
_entity.pdbx_description
1 polymer ?
#
loop_
_entity_poly.entity_id
_entity_poly.type
_entity_poly.pdbx_seq_one_letter_code
_entity_poly.pdbx_strand_id
1 'polypeptide(L)' 'MKNIYLVCNAGMSTSILVKKMQEAAKKQGLDDHIEAFSVEVLDQRVDTADCVLLGPQIRHMLGDVKKVV' A
#
# COMPACT_ATOMS: atom_id res chain seq x y z
N MET A 1 -9.82 10.74 -6.34
CA MET A 1 -9.60 9.33 -6.05
C MET A 1 -8.13 9.04 -6.24
N LYS A 2 -7.42 8.71 -5.16
CA LYS A 2 -6.02 8.27 -5.22
C LYS A 2 -5.92 6.79 -4.92
N ASN A 3 -5.02 6.10 -5.61
CA ASN A 3 -4.68 4.70 -5.38
C ASN A 3 -3.47 4.61 -4.44
N ILE A 4 -3.71 4.18 -3.20
CA ILE A 4 -2.71 4.06 -2.14
C ILE A 4 -2.46 2.58 -1.86
N TYR A 5 -1.25 2.12 -2.15
CA TYR A 5 -0.89 0.71 -2.00
C TYR A 5 0.11 0.50 -0.87
N LEU A 6 -0.28 -0.34 0.09
CA LEU A 6 0.58 -0.78 1.18
C LEU A 6 1.25 -2.10 0.81
N VAL A 7 2.57 -2.08 0.75
CA VAL A 7 3.37 -3.24 0.37
C VAL A 7 4.00 -3.85 1.62
N CYS A 8 3.78 -5.14 1.83
CA CYS A 8 4.26 -5.86 3.02
C CYS A 8 4.70 -7.30 2.69
N ASN A 9 5.08 -8.08 3.71
CA ASN A 9 5.43 -9.49 3.57
C ASN A 9 4.21 -10.41 3.79
N ALA A 10 3.06 -10.10 3.18
CA ALA A 10 1.80 -10.86 3.26
C ALA A 10 1.33 -11.24 4.70
N GLY A 11 0.95 -10.25 5.51
CA GLY A 11 0.49 -10.47 6.90
C GLY A 11 -0.93 -9.97 7.20
N MET A 12 -1.62 -10.63 8.15
CA MET A 12 -2.95 -10.21 8.65
C MET A 12 -2.95 -8.79 9.26
N SER A 13 -1.83 -8.35 9.84
CA SER A 13 -1.70 -7.05 10.48
C SER A 13 -1.89 -5.88 9.51
N THR A 14 -1.49 -6.05 8.25
CA THR A 14 -1.64 -5.02 7.21
C THR A 14 -3.10 -4.84 6.81
N SER A 15 -3.89 -5.92 6.75
CA SER A 15 -5.32 -5.86 6.45
C SER A 15 -6.09 -5.06 7.51
N ILE A 16 -5.71 -5.17 8.78
CA ILE A 16 -6.29 -4.38 9.87
C ILE A 16 -5.96 -2.89 9.69
N LEU A 17 -4.72 -2.57 9.32
CA LEU A 17 -4.30 -1.19 9.06
C LEU A 17 -5.05 -0.60 7.86
N VAL A 18 -5.13 -1.30 6.74
CA VAL A 18 -5.87 -0.86 5.54
C VAL A 18 -7.32 -0.58 5.88
N LYS A 19 -8.00 -1.46 6.63
CA LYS A 19 -9.39 -1.23 7.05
C LYS A 19 -9.54 0.07 7.85
N LYS A 20 -8.64 0.33 8.80
CA LYS A 20 -8.65 1.59 9.57
C LYS A 20 -8.36 2.82 8.71
N MET A 21 -7.49 2.69 7.71
CA MET A 21 -7.21 3.76 6.75
C MET A 21 -8.43 4.06 5.88
N GLN A 22 -9.14 3.03 5.38
CA GLN A 22 -10.39 3.18 4.65
C GLN A 22 -11.48 3.86 5.51
N GLU A 23 -11.61 3.45 6.77
CA GLU A 23 -12.54 4.10 7.72
C GLU A 23 -12.18 5.58 7.97
N ALA A 24 -10.88 5.91 8.07
CA ALA A 24 -10.42 7.27 8.25
C ALA A 24 -10.66 8.14 7.00
N ALA A 25 -10.35 7.61 5.80
CA ALA A 25 -10.62 8.26 4.53
C ALA A 25 -12.12 8.58 4.38
N LYS A 26 -12.98 7.59 4.67
CA LYS A 26 -14.44 7.77 4.67
C LYS A 26 -14.91 8.85 5.64
N LYS A 27 -14.33 8.92 6.84
CA LYS A 27 -14.65 9.99 7.83
C LYS A 27 -14.24 11.38 7.35
N GLN A 28 -13.21 11.47 6.51
CA GLN A 28 -12.75 12.73 5.92
C GLN A 28 -13.45 13.07 4.59
N GLY A 29 -14.38 12.23 4.12
CA GLY A 29 -15.03 12.40 2.82
C GLY A 29 -14.09 12.18 1.63
N LEU A 30 -13.00 11.43 1.83
CA LEU A 30 -12.06 11.06 0.79
C LEU A 30 -12.51 9.75 0.13
N ASP A 31 -12.56 9.77 -1.20
CA ASP A 31 -12.83 8.60 -2.05
C ASP A 31 -11.51 8.02 -2.58
N ASP A 32 -10.64 7.61 -1.66
CA ASP A 32 -9.33 7.03 -1.98
C ASP A 32 -9.41 5.51 -1.96
N HIS A 33 -8.77 4.87 -2.93
CA HIS A 33 -8.68 3.41 -3.02
C HIS A 33 -7.43 2.93 -2.28
N ILE A 34 -7.62 2.22 -1.18
CA ILE A 34 -6.54 1.77 -0.30
C ILE A 34 -6.52 0.25 -0.26
N GLU A 35 -5.40 -0.35 -0.69
CA GLU A 35 -5.20 -1.79 -0.72
C GLU A 35 -3.84 -2.17 -0.15
N ALA A 36 -3.71 -3.44 0.27
CA ALA A 36 -2.43 -4.02 0.65
C ALA A 36 -2.17 -5.31 -0.11
N PHE A 37 -0.92 -5.53 -0.48
CA PHE A 37 -0.47 -6.75 -1.13
C PHE A 37 0.99 -7.04 -0.79
N SER A 38 1.44 -8.22 -1.24
CA SER A 38 2.83 -8.62 -1.08
C SER A 38 3.72 -7.89 -2.08
N VAL A 39 4.99 -7.66 -1.73
CA VAL A 39 5.93 -6.91 -2.58
C VAL A 39 6.16 -7.54 -3.94
N GLU A 40 5.99 -8.86 -4.06
CA GLU A 40 6.10 -9.60 -5.31
C GLU A 40 4.98 -9.24 -6.31
N VAL A 41 3.89 -8.63 -5.84
CA VAL A 41 2.75 -8.21 -6.69
C VAL A 41 2.88 -6.74 -7.10
N LEU A 42 3.84 -5.99 -6.54
CA LEU A 42 3.97 -4.54 -6.78
C LEU A 42 4.20 -4.24 -8.26
N ASP A 43 5.11 -4.95 -8.93
CA ASP A 43 5.43 -4.74 -10.35
C ASP A 43 4.21 -4.86 -11.27
N GLN A 44 3.20 -5.63 -10.88
CA GLN A 44 1.97 -5.82 -11.66
C GLN A 44 0.92 -4.73 -11.42
N ARG A 45 1.07 -3.94 -10.36
CA ARG A 45 0.09 -2.92 -9.93
C ARG A 45 0.66 -1.52 -9.86
N VAL A 46 1.98 -1.35 -9.96
CA VAL A 46 2.65 -0.07 -9.76
C VAL A 46 2.13 1.02 -10.71
N ASP A 47 1.79 0.66 -11.95
CA ASP A 47 1.29 1.59 -12.96
C ASP A 47 0.02 2.34 -12.55
N THR A 48 -0.79 1.75 -11.66
CA THR A 48 -2.02 2.38 -11.16
C THR A 48 -1.82 3.04 -9.80
N ALA A 49 -0.64 3.01 -9.21
CA ALA A 49 -0.39 3.55 -7.88
C ALA A 49 -0.10 5.06 -7.92
N ASP A 50 -0.83 5.84 -7.11
CA ASP A 50 -0.46 7.23 -6.82
C ASP A 50 0.52 7.32 -5.65
N CYS A 51 0.46 6.35 -4.74
CA CYS A 51 1.32 6.28 -3.58
C CYS A 51 1.60 4.83 -3.17
N VAL A 52 2.87 4.49 -2.99
CA VAL A 52 3.31 3.20 -2.46
C VAL A 52 3.90 3.39 -1.07
N LEU A 53 3.32 2.71 -0.08
CA LEU A 53 3.74 2.72 1.31
C LEU A 53 4.40 1.39 1.66
N LEU A 54 5.65 1.44 2.11
CA LEU A 54 6.42 0.26 2.46
C LEU A 54 6.26 -0.11 3.93
N GLY A 55 5.86 -1.36 4.19
CA GLY A 55 5.80 -1.90 5.55
C GLY A 55 7.19 -1.93 6.21
N PRO A 56 7.28 -1.67 7.53
CA PRO A 56 8.56 -1.54 8.22
C PRO A 56 9.39 -2.84 8.22
N GLN A 57 8.74 -4.01 8.16
CA GLN A 57 9.41 -5.31 8.13
C GLN A 57 10.26 -5.50 6.86
N ILE A 58 9.87 -4.86 5.76
CA ILE A 58 10.56 -4.95 4.47
C ILE A 58 11.30 -3.65 4.12
N ARG A 59 11.63 -2.80 5.11
CA ARG A 59 12.34 -1.52 4.89
C ARG A 59 13.62 -1.65 4.06
N HIS A 60 14.31 -2.79 4.17
CA HIS A 60 15.57 -3.05 3.47
C HIS A 60 15.37 -3.13 1.94
N MET A 61 14.15 -3.40 1.49
CA MET A 61 13.77 -3.46 0.08
C MET A 61 13.45 -2.10 -0.54
N LEU A 62 13.52 -1.00 0.23
CA LEU A 62 13.18 0.35 -0.28
C LEU A 62 13.99 0.71 -1.54
N GLY A 63 15.26 0.30 -1.60
CA GLY A 63 16.11 0.54 -2.77
C GLY A 63 15.63 -0.16 -4.02
N ASP A 64 15.05 -1.35 -3.89
CA ASP A 64 14.53 -2.12 -5.03
C ASP A 64 13.15 -1.64 -5.42
N VAL A 65 12.28 -1.36 -4.44
CA VAL A 65 10.96 -0.76 -4.68
C VAL A 65 11.09 0.56 -5.45
N LYS A 66 12.06 1.41 -5.10
CA LYS A 66 12.34 2.67 -5.80
C LYS A 66 12.78 2.53 -7.26
N LYS A 67 13.20 1.36 -7.71
CA LYS A 67 13.53 1.12 -9.12
C LYS A 67 12.30 0.79 -9.95
N VAL A 68 11.21 0.40 -9.27
CA VAL A 68 9.94 -0.02 -9.87
C VAL A 68 8.94 1.14 -9.91
N VAL A 69 8.96 2.02 -8.89
CA VAL A 69 8.09 3.22 -8.80
C VAL A 69 8.66 4.44 -9.49
#